data_AF-A0A5E8BEF4-F1
#
_entry.id   AF-A0A5E8BEF4-F1
#
_cell.length_a   1.000
_cell.length_b   1.000
_cell.length_c   1.000
_cell.angle_alpha   90.00
_cell.angle_beta   90.00
_cell.angle_gamma   90.00
#
_symmetry.space_group_name_H-M   'P 1'
#
loop_
_entity.id
_entity.type
_entity.pdbx_description
1 polymer ?
#
loop_
_entity_poly.entity_id
_entity_poly.type
_entity_poly.pdbx_seq_one_letter_code
_entity_poly.pdbx_strand_id
1 'polypeptide(L)'
;MFSFKNLRLLVPAVAIVVLILHLSYKIIPHNPIANKAISTSFIENNDDSSLEEEPYKDDLLELTNSTLGFSKLIYLNVPSRYDLDDTMTMQSVISGIRPERFEGVTTDDVTKLNPNNDGSRVIDPKGFAPAANRYLTMGPGGLACFRSHANIWRLMIKNNWKTLLVLEGDAAWDVNIRRIMPHFSRGLEQLMHKLGKIDNDTHVSRNDPYLSDHWDFINLGGCYANPKRKELSVQYYDPYAPEGTEKSPLMIHGMTIEKQRRLVRYQTEEACTGAYAITRQGAHKLLLRSMVDMGNPVDLVIRGLVASGALEDYSVFPILFNQGSYRKDLGPQSKGSETGDPNKNKQLSEANIPWDDIHKTMNIWRYGIPGLSRFKKGMLLNLQDYIFTKTEPMLDTDLGGKE
;
A
#
# COMPACT_ATOMS: atom_id res chain seq x y z
N MET A 1 18.83 -63.38 -11.41
CA MET A 1 18.81 -63.08 -12.85
C MET A 1 17.35 -62.79 -13.24
N PHE A 2 16.90 -61.54 -13.06
CA PHE A 2 15.51 -61.14 -13.34
C PHE A 2 15.33 -60.90 -14.84
N SER A 3 14.29 -61.53 -15.40
CA SER A 3 14.02 -61.65 -16.83
C SER A 3 13.47 -60.34 -17.42
N PHE A 4 14.20 -59.77 -18.39
CA PHE A 4 13.87 -58.53 -19.14
C PHE A 4 12.70 -58.68 -20.14
N LYS A 5 11.73 -59.56 -19.90
CA LYS A 5 10.60 -59.76 -20.84
C LYS A 5 9.42 -58.81 -20.65
N ASN A 6 9.31 -58.10 -19.52
CA ASN A 6 8.16 -57.22 -19.23
C ASN A 6 8.39 -55.73 -19.54
N LEU A 7 9.61 -55.33 -19.94
CA LEU A 7 9.92 -53.91 -20.18
C LEU A 7 9.42 -53.38 -21.54
N ARG A 8 9.11 -54.28 -22.50
CA ARG A 8 8.62 -53.89 -23.84
C ARG A 8 7.14 -53.48 -23.88
N LEU A 9 6.36 -53.80 -22.84
CA LEU A 9 4.94 -53.40 -22.73
C LEU A 9 4.73 -52.16 -21.85
N LEU A 10 5.70 -51.79 -21.00
CA LEU A 10 5.58 -50.64 -20.11
C LEU A 10 5.76 -49.30 -20.84
N VAL A 11 6.67 -49.24 -21.81
CA VAL A 11 6.97 -48.02 -22.58
C VAL A 11 5.78 -47.54 -23.43
N PRO A 12 5.07 -48.39 -24.19
CA PRO A 12 3.87 -47.94 -24.91
C PRO A 12 2.72 -47.58 -23.97
N ALA A 13 2.57 -48.28 -22.83
CA ALA A 13 1.50 -47.98 -21.87
C ALA A 13 1.68 -46.60 -21.20
N VAL A 14 2.92 -46.23 -20.82
CA VAL A 14 3.24 -44.90 -20.27
C VAL A 14 3.07 -43.82 -21.33
N ALA A 15 3.47 -44.08 -22.59
CA ALA A 15 3.27 -43.14 -23.68
C ALA A 15 1.78 -42.88 -23.97
N ILE A 16 0.94 -43.91 -23.91
CA ILE A 16 -0.52 -43.79 -24.08
C ILE A 16 -1.14 -43.01 -22.92
N VAL A 17 -0.73 -43.23 -21.67
CA VAL A 17 -1.22 -42.45 -20.52
C VAL A 17 -0.81 -40.98 -20.62
N VAL A 18 0.43 -40.69 -21.04
CA VAL A 18 0.88 -39.31 -21.26
C VAL A 18 0.14 -38.65 -22.43
N LEU A 19 -0.16 -39.38 -23.50
CA LEU A 19 -0.93 -38.89 -24.64
C LEU A 19 -2.40 -38.64 -24.27
N ILE A 20 -3.02 -39.54 -23.49
CA ILE A 20 -4.37 -39.37 -22.96
C ILE A 20 -4.43 -38.17 -22.02
N LEU A 21 -3.44 -37.99 -21.13
CA LEU A 21 -3.34 -36.82 -20.26
C LEU A 21 -3.18 -35.51 -21.05
N HIS A 22 -2.33 -35.50 -22.09
CA HIS A 22 -2.16 -34.34 -22.98
C HIS A 22 -3.41 -34.03 -23.82
N LEU A 23 -4.14 -35.05 -24.28
CA LEU A 23 -5.40 -34.89 -25.02
C LEU A 23 -6.53 -34.44 -24.09
N SER A 24 -6.61 -34.96 -22.86
CA SER A 24 -7.59 -34.50 -21.86
C SER A 24 -7.31 -33.07 -21.38
N TYR A 25 -6.05 -32.62 -21.35
CA TYR A 25 -5.71 -31.22 -21.07
C TYR A 25 -6.19 -30.27 -22.18
N LYS A 26 -6.27 -30.74 -23.43
CA LYS A 26 -6.78 -29.94 -24.57
C LYS A 26 -8.30 -29.99 -24.74
N ILE A 27 -9.01 -30.89 -24.06
CA ILE A 27 -10.46 -31.12 -24.23
C ILE A 27 -11.28 -30.58 -23.04
N ILE A 28 -10.65 -30.03 -22.00
CA ILE A 28 -11.38 -29.23 -20.99
C ILE A 28 -11.51 -27.81 -21.53
N PRO A 29 -12.68 -27.37 -22.03
CA PRO A 29 -12.91 -25.95 -22.25
C PRO A 29 -12.86 -25.28 -20.89
N HIS A 30 -11.81 -24.49 -20.64
CA HIS A 30 -11.95 -23.39 -19.70
C HIS A 30 -13.05 -22.49 -20.27
N ASN A 31 -14.28 -22.61 -19.74
CA ASN A 31 -15.30 -21.62 -19.95
C ASN A 31 -14.76 -20.31 -19.33
N PRO A 32 -14.42 -19.29 -20.13
CA PRO A 32 -14.33 -17.95 -19.56
C PRO A 32 -15.73 -17.63 -19.03
N ILE A 33 -15.79 -17.13 -17.80
CA ILE A 33 -17.01 -16.49 -17.29
C ILE A 33 -17.46 -15.52 -18.38
N ALA A 34 -18.70 -15.69 -18.82
CA ALA A 34 -19.28 -14.98 -19.94
C ALA A 34 -19.11 -13.46 -19.75
N ASN A 35 -18.16 -12.88 -20.47
CA ASN A 35 -18.11 -11.45 -20.68
C ASN A 35 -19.35 -11.10 -21.50
N LYS A 36 -20.37 -10.54 -20.84
CA LYS A 36 -21.40 -9.78 -21.53
C LYS A 36 -20.68 -8.62 -22.19
N ALA A 37 -20.42 -8.74 -23.49
CA ALA A 37 -19.90 -7.65 -24.31
C ALA A 37 -20.89 -6.49 -24.21
N ILE A 38 -20.59 -5.51 -23.37
CA ILE A 38 -21.25 -4.22 -23.44
C ILE A 38 -20.63 -3.53 -24.64
N SER A 39 -21.37 -3.54 -25.75
CA SER A 39 -21.16 -2.62 -26.85
C SER A 39 -21.45 -1.22 -26.33
N THR A 40 -20.41 -0.50 -25.92
CA THR A 40 -20.49 0.95 -25.74
C THR A 40 -20.22 1.59 -27.10
N SER A 41 -21.30 1.93 -27.81
CA SER A 41 -21.24 2.94 -28.86
C SER A 41 -20.76 4.24 -28.21
N PHE A 42 -19.56 4.69 -28.57
CA PHE A 42 -19.08 6.03 -28.25
C PHE A 42 -20.04 7.05 -28.87
N ILE A 43 -20.79 7.75 -28.03
CA ILE A 43 -21.44 9.00 -28.41
C ILE A 43 -20.46 10.10 -27.98
N GLU A 44 -19.76 10.66 -28.96
CA GLU A 44 -19.08 11.95 -28.82
C GLU A 44 -20.14 13.02 -28.62
N ASN A 45 -20.40 13.40 -27.37
CA ASN A 45 -21.01 14.68 -27.07
C ASN A 45 -19.89 15.65 -26.68
N ASN A 46 -19.46 16.43 -27.66
CA ASN A 46 -18.76 17.69 -27.44
C ASN A 46 -19.76 18.64 -26.77
N ASP A 47 -19.67 18.79 -25.45
CA ASP A 47 -20.15 20.00 -24.80
C ASP A 47 -19.11 20.45 -23.77
N ASP A 48 -18.30 21.39 -24.22
CA ASP A 48 -17.34 22.16 -23.47
C ASP A 48 -18.13 23.21 -22.66
N SER A 49 -18.48 22.85 -21.43
CA SER A 49 -18.94 23.84 -20.45
C SER A 49 -18.04 23.79 -19.22
N SER A 50 -17.13 24.76 -19.17
CA SER A 50 -16.37 25.16 -17.99
C SER A 50 -17.29 25.34 -16.78
N LEU A 51 -17.34 24.34 -15.90
CA LEU A 51 -17.87 24.49 -14.55
C LEU A 51 -16.80 25.21 -13.73
N GLU A 52 -17.03 26.50 -13.47
CA GLU A 52 -16.28 27.28 -12.50
C GLU A 52 -16.44 26.64 -11.11
N GLU A 53 -15.36 26.07 -10.56
CA GLU A 53 -15.32 25.51 -9.20
C GLU A 53 -15.28 26.65 -8.15
N GLU A 54 -16.42 26.91 -7.52
CA GLU A 54 -16.54 27.77 -6.33
C GLU A 54 -15.79 27.17 -5.11
N PRO A 55 -15.20 28.00 -4.22
CA PRO A 55 -14.29 27.55 -3.16
C PRO A 55 -15.05 26.97 -1.95
N TYR A 56 -15.32 25.67 -1.98
CA TYR A 56 -15.94 24.88 -0.92
C TYR A 56 -14.96 24.64 0.27
N LYS A 57 -14.81 25.63 1.16
CA LYS A 57 -13.70 25.66 2.14
C LYS A 57 -13.97 25.10 3.54
N ASP A 58 -15.22 25.02 4.02
CA ASP A 58 -15.49 24.60 5.42
C ASP A 58 -16.04 23.17 5.58
N ASP A 59 -16.89 22.68 4.67
CA ASP A 59 -17.58 21.39 4.84
C ASP A 59 -16.70 20.16 4.53
N LEU A 60 -15.54 20.33 3.88
CA LEU A 60 -14.62 19.21 3.57
C LEU A 60 -13.93 18.65 4.81
N LEU A 61 -13.67 19.46 5.83
CA LEU A 61 -12.99 18.97 7.02
C LEU A 61 -13.85 17.97 7.80
N GLU A 62 -15.18 18.05 7.68
CA GLU A 62 -16.10 17.12 8.34
C GLU A 62 -15.95 15.68 7.88
N LEU A 63 -15.43 15.46 6.65
CA LEU A 63 -15.19 14.13 6.10
C LEU A 63 -14.03 13.38 6.79
N THR A 64 -13.22 14.08 7.60
CA THR A 64 -12.05 13.48 8.23
C THR A 64 -11.90 13.83 9.70
N ASN A 65 -11.50 12.85 10.49
CA ASN A 65 -11.26 12.94 11.92
C ASN A 65 -9.82 12.47 12.22
N SER A 66 -9.51 12.12 13.47
CA SER A 66 -8.19 11.59 13.85
C SER A 66 -7.85 10.24 13.20
N THR A 67 -8.84 9.53 12.64
CA THR A 67 -8.63 8.29 11.85
C THR A 67 -8.75 8.55 10.35
N LEU A 68 -8.70 9.82 9.92
CA LEU A 68 -8.85 10.23 8.52
C LEU A 68 -10.17 9.76 7.90
N GLY A 69 -11.25 9.59 8.68
CA GLY A 69 -12.55 9.14 8.17
C GLY A 69 -12.70 7.61 8.04
N PHE A 70 -11.66 6.82 8.35
CA PHE A 70 -11.75 5.35 8.41
C PHE A 70 -12.31 4.88 9.76
N SER A 71 -12.95 3.70 9.80
CA SER A 71 -13.43 3.12 11.08
C SER A 71 -12.29 2.88 12.07
N LYS A 72 -11.11 2.57 11.54
CA LYS A 72 -9.89 2.39 12.32
C LYS A 72 -8.66 2.82 11.51
N LEU A 73 -7.67 3.35 12.22
CA LEU A 73 -6.36 3.68 11.68
C LEU A 73 -5.32 2.95 12.54
N ILE A 74 -4.47 2.15 11.92
CA ILE A 74 -3.40 1.43 12.62
C ILE A 74 -2.07 1.64 11.90
N TYR A 75 -0.99 1.48 12.64
CA TYR A 75 0.34 1.35 12.07
C TYR A 75 1.00 0.04 12.51
N LEU A 76 1.65 -0.64 11.57
CA LEU A 76 2.34 -1.90 11.76
C LEU A 76 3.81 -1.64 12.02
N ASN A 77 4.29 -1.98 13.22
CA ASN A 77 5.71 -1.88 13.56
C ASN A 77 6.15 -3.12 14.34
N VAL A 78 7.39 -3.57 14.13
CA VAL A 78 7.96 -4.67 14.91
C VAL A 78 8.40 -4.16 16.30
N PRO A 79 8.34 -5.00 17.35
CA PRO A 79 8.61 -4.55 18.73
C PRO A 79 9.98 -3.88 18.95
N SER A 80 10.98 -4.21 18.13
CA SER A 80 12.37 -3.74 18.24
C SER A 80 12.63 -2.34 17.66
N ARG A 81 11.70 -1.78 16.88
CA ARG A 81 11.92 -0.54 16.10
C ARG A 81 11.33 0.69 16.80
N TYR A 82 11.90 1.02 17.95
CA TYR A 82 11.51 2.19 18.75
C TYR A 82 11.65 3.51 17.99
N ASP A 83 12.66 3.61 17.12
CA ASP A 83 12.88 4.77 16.25
C ASP A 83 11.68 5.08 15.36
N LEU A 84 11.01 4.04 14.87
CA LEU A 84 9.80 4.18 14.04
C LEU A 84 8.57 4.50 14.89
N ASP A 85 8.47 3.99 16.12
CA ASP A 85 7.39 4.36 17.05
C ASP A 85 7.48 5.85 17.44
N ASP A 86 8.68 6.34 17.74
CA ASP A 86 8.94 7.75 18.06
C ASP A 86 8.57 8.64 16.87
N THR A 87 9.00 8.26 15.68
CA THR A 87 8.70 8.98 14.44
C THR A 87 7.21 9.00 14.16
N MET A 88 6.54 7.83 14.23
CA MET A 88 5.08 7.72 14.06
C MET A 88 4.34 8.62 15.05
N THR A 89 4.76 8.64 16.32
CA THR A 89 4.14 9.45 17.37
C THR A 89 4.24 10.95 17.07
N MET A 90 5.45 11.44 16.75
CA MET A 90 5.66 12.86 16.47
C MET A 90 4.88 13.33 15.23
N GLN A 91 4.95 12.55 14.13
CA GLN A 91 4.21 12.87 12.92
C GLN A 91 2.69 12.89 13.18
N SER A 92 2.19 11.96 14.00
CA SER A 92 0.76 11.82 14.30
C SER A 92 0.21 13.01 15.07
N VAL A 93 0.92 13.46 16.11
CA VAL A 93 0.51 14.61 16.94
C VAL A 93 0.44 15.89 16.10
N ILE A 94 1.47 16.17 15.30
CA ILE A 94 1.52 17.41 14.50
C ILE A 94 0.43 17.40 13.41
N SER A 95 0.17 16.25 12.79
CA SER A 95 -0.91 16.12 11.79
C SER A 95 -2.30 15.93 12.40
N GLY A 96 -2.42 15.79 13.72
CA GLY A 96 -3.69 15.56 14.42
C GLY A 96 -4.36 14.22 14.09
N ILE A 97 -3.59 13.19 13.71
CA ILE A 97 -4.09 11.83 13.50
C ILE A 97 -3.71 10.93 14.68
N ARG A 98 -4.41 9.81 14.85
CA ARG A 98 -4.22 8.89 15.98
C ARG A 98 -4.19 7.43 15.52
N PRO A 99 -3.12 7.00 14.83
CA PRO A 99 -2.94 5.60 14.50
C PRO A 99 -2.67 4.78 15.76
N GLU A 100 -3.23 3.58 15.84
CA GLU A 100 -2.96 2.64 16.93
C GLU A 100 -1.89 1.64 16.50
N ARG A 101 -0.91 1.41 17.39
CA ARG A 101 0.17 0.44 17.14
C ARG A 101 -0.39 -0.96 17.01
N PHE A 102 0.02 -1.66 15.96
CA PHE A 102 -0.13 -3.10 15.82
C PHE A 102 1.26 -3.72 15.82
N GLU A 103 1.54 -4.60 16.78
CA GLU A 103 2.83 -5.27 16.86
C GLU A 103 2.97 -6.32 15.76
N GLY A 104 4.01 -6.13 14.94
CA GLY A 104 4.35 -7.02 13.84
C GLY A 104 4.98 -8.32 14.33
N VAL A 105 4.80 -9.35 13.51
CA VAL A 105 5.52 -10.62 13.62
C VAL A 105 6.98 -10.38 13.25
N THR A 106 7.89 -10.93 14.03
CA THR A 106 9.34 -10.82 13.84
C THR A 106 9.89 -11.99 13.02
N THR A 107 11.13 -11.90 12.57
CA THR A 107 11.83 -13.01 11.93
C THR A 107 12.03 -14.19 12.89
N ASP A 108 12.19 -13.92 14.19
CA ASP A 108 12.34 -14.96 15.21
C ASP A 108 11.07 -15.79 15.39
N ASP A 109 9.89 -15.16 15.27
CA ASP A 109 8.59 -15.83 15.37
C ASP A 109 8.33 -16.84 14.24
N VAL A 110 8.99 -16.66 13.10
CA VAL A 110 8.77 -17.47 11.88
C VAL A 110 9.94 -18.39 11.55
N THR A 111 10.92 -18.46 12.46
CA THR A 111 12.12 -19.29 12.29
C THR A 111 12.36 -20.16 13.53
N LYS A 112 13.17 -21.20 13.34
CA LYS A 112 13.67 -22.08 14.41
C LYS A 112 15.14 -22.39 14.18
N LEU A 113 15.82 -22.87 15.22
CA LEU A 113 17.20 -23.33 15.09
C LEU A 113 17.29 -24.43 14.02
N ASN A 114 18.34 -24.34 13.21
CA ASN A 114 18.63 -25.32 12.20
C ASN A 114 18.94 -26.68 12.86
N PRO A 115 18.27 -27.78 12.45
CA PRO A 115 18.49 -29.10 13.05
C PRO A 115 19.94 -29.62 12.97
N ASN A 116 20.77 -29.04 12.10
CA ASN A 116 22.19 -29.36 12.01
C ASN A 116 23.06 -28.75 13.13
N ASN A 117 22.46 -27.95 14.02
CA ASN A 117 23.10 -27.28 15.17
C ASN A 117 24.29 -26.37 14.81
N ASP A 118 24.30 -25.78 13.61
CA ASP A 118 25.33 -24.82 13.19
C ASP A 118 25.11 -23.37 13.72
N GLY A 119 24.07 -23.17 14.55
CA GLY A 119 23.67 -21.87 15.08
C GLY A 119 22.83 -21.01 14.11
N SER A 120 22.61 -21.46 12.87
CA SER A 120 21.73 -20.78 11.93
C SER A 120 20.26 -21.02 12.24
N ARG A 121 19.39 -20.16 11.68
CA ARG A 121 17.93 -20.28 11.79
C ARG A 121 17.32 -20.58 10.43
N VAL A 122 16.35 -21.49 10.41
CA VAL A 122 15.56 -21.87 9.24
C VAL A 122 14.10 -21.53 9.45
N ILE A 123 13.33 -21.35 8.38
CA ILE A 123 11.89 -21.08 8.47
C ILE A 123 11.19 -22.21 9.23
N ASP A 124 10.32 -21.86 10.18
CA ASP A 124 9.40 -22.82 10.79
C ASP A 124 8.05 -22.76 10.06
N PRO A 125 7.68 -23.77 9.25
CA PRO A 125 6.45 -23.73 8.46
C PRO A 125 5.17 -23.90 9.31
N LYS A 126 5.31 -24.18 10.61
CA LYS A 126 4.18 -24.39 11.51
C LYS A 126 3.29 -23.14 11.57
N GLY A 127 1.98 -23.32 11.36
CA GLY A 127 1.01 -22.23 11.40
C GLY A 127 0.86 -21.44 10.10
N PHE A 128 1.61 -21.80 9.05
CA PHE A 128 1.49 -21.22 7.72
C PHE A 128 0.71 -22.14 6.78
N ALA A 129 -0.09 -21.55 5.89
CA ALA A 129 -0.75 -22.28 4.82
C ALA A 129 0.28 -22.89 3.88
N PRO A 130 0.05 -24.10 3.32
CA PRO A 130 0.99 -24.74 2.41
C PRO A 130 1.43 -23.78 1.30
N ALA A 131 2.73 -23.53 1.18
CA ALA A 131 3.25 -22.85 0.01
C ALA A 131 3.61 -23.91 -1.03
N ALA A 132 3.02 -23.83 -2.21
CA ALA A 132 3.43 -24.67 -3.34
C ALA A 132 4.89 -24.31 -3.71
N ASN A 133 5.87 -25.01 -3.11
CA ASN A 133 7.32 -24.90 -3.35
C ASN A 133 7.98 -23.50 -3.17
N ARG A 134 7.39 -22.55 -2.42
CA ARG A 134 7.87 -21.14 -2.45
C ARG A 134 8.12 -20.40 -1.13
N TYR A 135 8.16 -21.05 0.03
CA TYR A 135 8.73 -20.36 1.21
C TYR A 135 10.19 -19.93 0.98
N LEU A 136 10.91 -20.67 0.13
CA LEU A 136 12.32 -20.45 -0.19
C LEU A 136 12.61 -19.12 -0.89
N THR A 137 11.62 -18.50 -1.56
CA THR A 137 11.84 -17.28 -2.34
C THR A 137 11.61 -15.98 -1.57
N MET A 138 10.85 -16.00 -0.47
CA MET A 138 10.49 -14.78 0.28
C MET A 138 11.39 -14.51 1.50
N GLY A 139 12.03 -15.54 2.04
CA GLY A 139 12.85 -15.46 3.26
C GLY A 139 12.03 -15.16 4.53
N PRO A 140 12.66 -15.20 5.72
CA PRO A 140 11.97 -14.98 7.00
C PRO A 140 11.31 -13.59 7.11
N GLY A 141 11.99 -12.53 6.68
CA GLY A 141 11.48 -11.16 6.78
C GLY A 141 10.21 -10.93 5.98
N GLY A 142 10.14 -11.44 4.74
CA GLY A 142 8.94 -11.35 3.94
C GLY A 142 7.79 -12.21 4.50
N LEU A 143 8.08 -13.37 5.08
CA LEU A 143 7.06 -14.21 5.74
C LEU A 143 6.49 -13.54 6.99
N ALA A 144 7.35 -12.96 7.81
CA ALA A 144 6.97 -12.19 9.00
C ALA A 144 6.12 -10.95 8.62
N CYS A 145 6.55 -10.21 7.60
CA CYS A 145 5.78 -9.10 7.02
C CYS A 145 4.38 -9.57 6.57
N PHE A 146 4.30 -10.59 5.71
CA PHE A 146 3.01 -11.12 5.24
C PHE A 146 2.10 -11.49 6.41
N ARG A 147 2.64 -12.26 7.39
CA ARG A 147 1.86 -12.73 8.53
C ARG A 147 1.35 -11.58 9.39
N SER A 148 2.12 -10.50 9.50
CA SER A 148 1.71 -9.27 10.18
C SER A 148 0.47 -8.65 9.53
N HIS A 149 0.48 -8.44 8.21
CA HIS A 149 -0.69 -7.94 7.48
C HIS A 149 -1.89 -8.88 7.58
N ALA A 150 -1.68 -10.19 7.48
CA ALA A 150 -2.76 -11.15 7.63
C ALA A 150 -3.34 -11.20 9.06
N ASN A 151 -2.55 -10.88 10.09
CA ASN A 151 -3.06 -10.74 11.47
C ASN A 151 -3.94 -9.50 11.61
N ILE A 152 -3.57 -8.40 10.95
CA ILE A 152 -4.37 -7.18 10.84
C ILE A 152 -5.71 -7.45 10.16
N TRP A 153 -5.73 -8.15 9.03
CA TRP A 153 -6.99 -8.49 8.34
C TRP A 153 -7.90 -9.34 9.23
N ARG A 154 -7.34 -10.32 9.94
CA ARG A 154 -8.08 -11.11 10.94
C ARG A 154 -8.63 -10.24 12.08
N LEU A 155 -7.86 -9.27 12.56
CA LEU A 155 -8.28 -8.33 13.60
C LEU A 155 -9.46 -7.47 13.12
N MET A 156 -9.39 -6.96 11.89
CA MET A 156 -10.46 -6.17 11.27
C MET A 156 -11.77 -6.96 11.19
N ILE A 157 -11.70 -8.20 10.70
CA ILE A 157 -12.85 -9.10 10.61
C ILE A 157 -13.45 -9.37 11.99
N LYS A 158 -12.59 -9.72 12.97
CA LYS A 158 -13.01 -10.01 14.36
C LYS A 158 -13.75 -8.84 15.00
N ASN A 159 -13.29 -7.60 14.77
CA ASN A 159 -13.86 -6.41 15.38
C ASN A 159 -14.95 -5.74 14.55
N ASN A 160 -15.31 -6.32 13.40
CA ASN A 160 -16.38 -5.81 12.54
C ASN A 160 -16.16 -4.36 12.05
N TRP A 161 -14.92 -3.93 11.81
CA TRP A 161 -14.64 -2.60 11.26
C TRP A 161 -15.03 -2.55 9.77
N LYS A 162 -15.74 -1.50 9.33
CA LYS A 162 -16.15 -1.35 7.91
C LYS A 162 -14.93 -1.08 7.02
N THR A 163 -14.12 -0.12 7.44
CA THR A 163 -12.88 0.29 6.75
C THR A 163 -11.71 0.39 7.71
N LEU A 164 -10.51 0.12 7.20
CA LEU A 164 -9.26 0.19 7.94
C LEU A 164 -8.19 0.85 7.08
N LEU A 165 -7.51 1.86 7.61
CA LEU A 165 -6.25 2.37 7.06
C LEU A 165 -5.09 1.75 7.83
N VAL A 166 -4.17 1.12 7.09
CA VAL A 166 -2.95 0.50 7.59
C VAL A 166 -1.75 1.29 7.10
N LEU A 167 -0.88 1.67 8.02
CA LEU A 167 0.41 2.30 7.76
C LEU A 167 1.54 1.31 8.11
N GLU A 168 2.60 1.21 7.32
CA GLU A 168 3.85 0.60 7.79
C GLU A 168 4.55 1.54 8.78
N GLY A 169 5.38 1.01 9.69
CA GLY A 169 6.03 1.81 10.73
C GLY A 169 6.96 2.89 10.18
N ASP A 170 7.44 2.72 8.94
CA ASP A 170 8.24 3.71 8.22
C ASP A 170 7.39 4.63 7.33
N ALA A 171 6.06 4.63 7.44
CA ALA A 171 5.21 5.56 6.69
C ALA A 171 5.44 7.02 7.15
N ALA A 172 5.48 7.91 6.18
CA ALA A 172 5.65 9.34 6.35
C ALA A 172 4.79 10.13 5.36
N TRP A 173 4.31 11.30 5.76
CA TRP A 173 3.29 12.04 5.02
C TRP A 173 3.53 13.55 5.00
N ASP A 174 2.69 14.27 4.25
CA ASP A 174 2.61 15.73 4.31
C ASP A 174 1.90 16.18 5.58
N VAL A 175 2.39 17.23 6.25
CA VAL A 175 1.80 17.77 7.49
C VAL A 175 0.30 18.00 7.38
N ASN A 176 -0.19 18.33 6.18
CA ASN A 176 -1.59 18.61 5.88
C ASN A 176 -2.42 17.36 5.56
N ILE A 177 -1.98 16.14 5.91
CA ILE A 177 -2.67 14.90 5.53
C ILE A 177 -4.18 14.90 5.86
N ARG A 178 -4.58 15.46 7.02
CA ARG A 178 -6.00 15.63 7.37
C ARG A 178 -6.78 16.51 6.39
N ARG A 179 -6.12 17.51 5.81
CA ARG A 179 -6.73 18.41 4.81
C ARG A 179 -6.65 17.85 3.39
N ILE A 180 -5.69 16.96 3.11
CA ILE A 180 -5.55 16.28 1.81
C ILE A 180 -6.63 15.20 1.62
N MET A 181 -6.92 14.43 2.67
CA MET A 181 -7.80 13.25 2.57
C MET A 181 -9.24 13.53 2.13
N PRO A 182 -9.90 14.67 2.48
CA PRO A 182 -11.20 15.05 1.90
C PRO A 182 -11.15 15.29 0.39
N HIS A 183 -10.07 15.88 -0.12
CA HIS A 183 -9.90 16.06 -1.57
C HIS A 183 -9.75 14.71 -2.27
N PHE A 184 -8.99 13.78 -1.68
CA PHE A 184 -8.90 12.41 -2.18
C PHE A 184 -10.26 11.70 -2.21
N SER A 185 -11.07 11.86 -1.16
CA SER A 185 -12.45 11.36 -1.09
C SER A 185 -13.29 11.83 -2.28
N ARG A 186 -13.26 13.13 -2.60
CA ARG A 186 -13.96 13.68 -3.77
C ARG A 186 -13.39 13.21 -5.10
N GLY A 187 -12.07 13.09 -5.20
CA GLY A 187 -11.44 12.51 -6.39
C GLY A 187 -11.92 11.08 -6.65
N LEU A 188 -12.00 10.27 -5.60
CA LEU A 188 -12.49 8.90 -5.67
C LEU A 188 -13.95 8.84 -6.16
N GLU A 189 -14.83 9.68 -5.60
CA GLU A 189 -16.22 9.86 -6.02
C GLU A 189 -16.31 10.21 -7.51
N GLN A 190 -15.57 11.22 -7.97
CA GLN A 190 -15.54 11.64 -9.39
C GLN A 190 -15.14 10.48 -10.31
N LEU A 191 -14.11 9.71 -9.94
CA LEU A 191 -13.70 8.55 -10.72
C LEU A 191 -14.76 7.45 -10.71
N MET A 192 -15.42 7.21 -9.58
CA MET A 192 -16.49 6.21 -9.48
C MET A 192 -17.69 6.56 -10.36
N HIS A 193 -18.13 7.83 -10.39
CA HIS A 193 -19.16 8.28 -11.34
C HIS A 193 -18.71 8.12 -12.80
N LYS A 194 -17.48 8.54 -13.13
CA LYS A 194 -16.92 8.39 -14.49
C LYS A 194 -16.91 6.93 -14.94
N LEU A 195 -16.69 5.99 -14.02
CA LEU A 195 -16.68 4.55 -14.29
C LEU A 195 -18.08 3.90 -14.25
N GLY A 196 -19.14 4.66 -13.91
CA GLY A 196 -20.50 4.14 -13.74
C GLY A 196 -20.62 3.13 -12.60
N LYS A 197 -19.80 3.29 -11.54
CA LYS A 197 -19.76 2.38 -10.37
C LYS A 197 -20.71 2.78 -9.25
N ILE A 198 -21.16 4.02 -9.27
CA ILE A 198 -22.12 4.60 -8.35
C ILE A 198 -23.15 5.38 -9.15
N ASP A 199 -24.37 5.45 -8.62
CA ASP A 199 -25.45 6.24 -9.20
C ASP A 199 -25.18 7.74 -9.03
N ASN A 200 -25.81 8.59 -9.86
CA ASN A 200 -25.55 10.04 -9.87
C ASN A 200 -25.92 10.75 -8.55
N ASP A 201 -26.78 10.15 -7.73
CA ASP A 201 -27.22 10.66 -6.42
C ASP A 201 -26.36 10.13 -5.25
N THR A 202 -25.44 9.20 -5.53
CA THR A 202 -24.52 8.66 -4.53
C THR A 202 -23.35 9.60 -4.34
N HIS A 203 -23.23 10.16 -3.14
CA HIS A 203 -22.15 11.09 -2.78
C HIS A 203 -21.41 10.65 -1.52
N VAL A 204 -20.16 11.07 -1.38
CA VAL A 204 -19.43 10.87 -0.11
C VAL A 204 -20.17 11.58 1.02
N SER A 205 -20.09 11.00 2.21
CA SER A 205 -20.71 11.57 3.41
C SER A 205 -19.80 11.40 4.61
N ARG A 206 -20.11 12.08 5.70
CA ARG A 206 -19.38 11.94 6.97
C ARG A 206 -19.30 10.49 7.47
N ASN A 207 -20.33 9.69 7.22
CA ASN A 207 -20.42 8.31 7.67
C ASN A 207 -19.75 7.32 6.70
N ASP A 208 -19.59 7.71 5.43
CA ASP A 208 -18.85 6.93 4.44
C ASP A 208 -18.07 7.85 3.50
N PRO A 209 -16.95 8.44 3.98
CA PRO A 209 -16.19 9.42 3.20
C PRO A 209 -15.54 8.82 1.96
N TYR A 210 -15.45 7.50 1.86
CA TYR A 210 -14.75 6.82 0.78
C TYR A 210 -15.64 5.88 -0.02
N LEU A 211 -16.96 5.91 0.15
CA LEU A 211 -17.90 5.05 -0.57
C LEU A 211 -17.51 3.55 -0.47
N SER A 212 -17.32 3.10 0.76
CA SER A 212 -16.70 1.82 1.12
C SER A 212 -17.41 0.55 0.66
N ASP A 213 -18.59 0.66 0.04
CA ASP A 213 -19.27 -0.48 -0.58
C ASP A 213 -18.81 -0.70 -2.05
N HIS A 214 -17.95 0.16 -2.58
CA HIS A 214 -17.52 0.17 -3.99
C HIS A 214 -16.03 -0.10 -4.22
N TRP A 215 -15.31 -0.63 -3.21
CA TRP A 215 -13.90 -1.01 -3.35
C TRP A 215 -13.50 -2.06 -2.32
N ASP A 216 -12.40 -2.77 -2.59
CA ASP A 216 -11.80 -3.69 -1.62
C ASP A 216 -10.52 -3.12 -1.01
N PHE A 217 -9.70 -2.46 -1.83
CA PHE A 217 -8.37 -1.99 -1.47
C PHE A 217 -8.08 -0.60 -2.07
N ILE A 218 -7.39 0.27 -1.33
CA ILE A 218 -6.87 1.53 -1.87
C ILE A 218 -5.39 1.62 -1.55
N ASN A 219 -4.54 1.67 -2.57
CA ASN A 219 -3.11 1.90 -2.37
C ASN A 219 -2.84 3.40 -2.22
N LEU A 220 -2.37 3.82 -1.04
CA LEU A 220 -2.08 5.22 -0.70
C LEU A 220 -0.58 5.50 -0.58
N GLY A 221 0.25 4.45 -0.58
CA GLY A 221 1.69 4.50 -0.42
C GLY A 221 2.44 3.51 -1.30
N GLY A 222 1.97 3.32 -2.53
CA GLY A 222 2.55 2.40 -3.50
C GLY A 222 3.91 2.88 -4.00
N CYS A 223 4.79 1.93 -4.34
CA CYS A 223 6.14 2.23 -4.84
C CYS A 223 6.28 2.10 -6.36
N TYR A 224 5.24 1.60 -7.03
CA TYR A 224 5.26 1.33 -8.46
C TYR A 224 3.90 1.67 -9.07
N ALA A 225 3.86 2.74 -9.84
CA ALA A 225 2.69 3.07 -10.66
C ALA A 225 2.73 2.24 -11.94
N ASN A 226 1.86 1.23 -12.07
CA ASN A 226 1.76 0.44 -13.30
C ASN A 226 1.14 1.27 -14.44
N PRO A 227 1.68 1.25 -15.68
CA PRO A 227 1.10 1.99 -16.81
C PRO A 227 -0.18 1.39 -17.39
N LYS A 228 -0.54 0.15 -17.04
CA LYS A 228 -1.81 -0.45 -17.47
C LYS A 228 -3.00 0.39 -16.98
N ARG A 229 -4.06 0.41 -17.79
CA ARG A 229 -5.33 1.09 -17.47
C ARG A 229 -5.15 2.55 -17.05
N LYS A 230 -4.14 3.24 -17.61
CA LYS A 230 -3.83 4.64 -17.27
C LYS A 230 -4.98 5.60 -17.60
N GLU A 231 -5.82 5.24 -18.57
CA GLU A 231 -7.03 5.94 -18.98
C GLU A 231 -8.16 5.88 -17.94
N LEU A 232 -8.15 4.86 -17.05
CA LEU A 232 -9.11 4.70 -15.97
C LEU A 232 -8.69 5.55 -14.76
N SER A 233 -8.65 6.86 -14.97
CA SER A 233 -8.18 7.84 -14.00
C SER A 233 -8.90 9.19 -14.13
N VAL A 234 -8.84 9.98 -13.06
CA VAL A 234 -9.35 11.36 -12.98
C VAL A 234 -8.35 12.21 -12.22
N GLN A 235 -8.03 13.39 -12.75
CA GLN A 235 -7.33 14.42 -11.99
C GLN A 235 -8.35 15.23 -11.19
N TYR A 236 -8.11 15.38 -9.90
CA TYR A 236 -8.98 16.10 -8.97
C TYR A 236 -8.22 17.21 -8.25
N TYR A 237 -8.94 18.23 -7.82
CA TYR A 237 -8.39 19.39 -7.11
C TYR A 237 -7.87 19.02 -5.71
N ASP A 238 -6.62 19.39 -5.43
CA ASP A 238 -6.00 19.35 -4.10
C ASP A 238 -4.97 20.51 -3.98
N PRO A 239 -5.24 21.54 -3.15
CA PRO A 239 -4.34 22.69 -2.98
C PRO A 239 -3.02 22.35 -2.27
N TYR A 240 -2.94 21.17 -1.64
CA TYR A 240 -1.75 20.64 -0.99
C TYR A 240 -0.98 19.67 -1.89
N ALA A 241 -1.45 19.40 -3.10
CA ALA A 241 -0.73 18.60 -4.07
C ALA A 241 0.63 19.23 -4.38
N PRO A 242 1.67 18.40 -4.55
CA PRO A 242 2.97 18.90 -4.98
C PRO A 242 2.92 19.33 -6.46
N GLU A 243 3.73 20.31 -6.82
CA GLU A 243 3.72 20.86 -8.18
C GLU A 243 4.99 20.48 -8.95
N GLY A 244 4.82 20.23 -10.26
CA GLY A 244 5.91 20.17 -11.22
C GLY A 244 6.55 21.54 -11.43
N THR A 245 7.79 21.58 -11.90
CA THR A 245 8.40 22.80 -12.45
C THR A 245 8.52 22.67 -13.96
N GLU A 246 8.74 23.76 -14.68
CA GLU A 246 8.98 23.70 -16.15
C GLU A 246 10.13 22.76 -16.50
N LYS A 247 11.17 22.70 -15.66
CA LYS A 247 12.34 21.83 -15.87
C LYS A 247 12.15 20.40 -15.35
N SER A 248 11.15 20.17 -14.49
CA SER A 248 10.86 18.88 -13.88
C SER A 248 9.35 18.75 -13.63
N PRO A 249 8.55 18.58 -14.70
CA PRO A 249 7.11 18.46 -14.58
C PRO A 249 6.75 17.22 -13.77
N LEU A 250 5.63 17.30 -13.06
CA LEU A 250 5.10 16.15 -12.35
C LEU A 250 4.32 15.31 -13.36
N MET A 251 4.81 14.11 -13.66
CA MET A 251 4.27 13.27 -14.71
C MET A 251 4.12 11.82 -14.29
N ILE A 252 3.13 11.15 -14.86
CA ILE A 252 2.87 9.72 -14.73
C ILE A 252 2.38 9.17 -16.08
N HIS A 253 3.05 8.16 -16.63
CA HIS A 253 2.63 7.47 -17.88
C HIS A 253 2.39 8.36 -19.11
N GLY A 254 3.14 9.46 -19.20
CA GLY A 254 3.01 10.48 -20.26
C GLY A 254 1.92 11.51 -20.01
N MET A 255 1.22 11.45 -18.87
CA MET A 255 0.27 12.46 -18.42
C MET A 255 0.97 13.44 -17.47
N THR A 256 0.82 14.74 -17.74
CA THR A 256 1.22 15.79 -16.81
C THR A 256 0.14 15.98 -15.76
N ILE A 257 0.54 16.00 -14.49
CA ILE A 257 -0.33 16.38 -13.39
C ILE A 257 -0.34 17.91 -13.30
N GLU A 258 -1.54 18.47 -13.38
CA GLU A 258 -1.75 19.91 -13.32
C GLU A 258 -1.41 20.47 -11.93
N LYS A 259 -1.22 21.79 -11.85
CA LYS A 259 -1.00 22.46 -10.57
C LYS A 259 -2.19 22.23 -9.65
N GLN A 260 -1.93 22.04 -8.36
CA GLN A 260 -2.98 21.81 -7.35
C GLN A 260 -3.90 20.63 -7.70
N ARG A 261 -3.37 19.60 -8.38
CA ARG A 261 -4.11 18.39 -8.69
C ARG A 261 -3.36 17.14 -8.29
N ARG A 262 -4.13 16.10 -8.01
CA ARG A 262 -3.67 14.71 -7.94
C ARG A 262 -4.47 13.87 -8.90
N LEU A 263 -3.98 12.67 -9.20
CA LEU A 263 -4.62 11.68 -10.04
C LEU A 263 -5.09 10.53 -9.16
N VAL A 264 -6.39 10.24 -9.16
CA VAL A 264 -6.91 8.96 -8.69
C VAL A 264 -7.02 8.01 -9.88
N ARG A 265 -6.73 6.74 -9.65
CA ARG A 265 -6.67 5.70 -10.68
C ARG A 265 -7.40 4.46 -10.21
N TYR A 266 -7.96 3.71 -11.15
CA TYR A 266 -8.68 2.46 -10.90
C TYR A 266 -7.90 1.27 -11.43
N GLN A 267 -7.92 0.16 -10.67
CA GLN A 267 -7.49 -1.13 -11.14
C GLN A 267 -6.00 -1.16 -11.56
N THR A 268 -5.12 -0.67 -10.69
CA THR A 268 -3.77 -0.24 -11.05
C THR A 268 -2.69 -1.28 -10.83
N GLU A 269 -2.91 -2.36 -10.07
CA GLU A 269 -1.88 -3.38 -9.83
C GLU A 269 -0.59 -2.80 -9.21
N GLU A 270 -0.70 -1.83 -8.30
CA GLU A 270 0.48 -1.22 -7.64
C GLU A 270 1.16 -2.19 -6.66
N ALA A 271 2.46 -1.98 -6.45
CA ALA A 271 3.28 -2.73 -5.50
C ALA A 271 3.58 -1.91 -4.23
N CYS A 272 4.14 -2.58 -3.23
CA CYS A 272 4.36 -2.07 -1.87
C CYS A 272 3.08 -1.78 -1.06
N THR A 273 3.22 -1.86 0.25
CA THR A 273 2.15 -1.75 1.26
C THR A 273 2.41 -0.64 2.29
N GLY A 274 3.28 0.33 1.97
CA GLY A 274 3.69 1.41 2.88
C GLY A 274 2.52 2.14 3.53
N ALA A 275 1.43 2.36 2.78
CA ALA A 275 0.12 2.63 3.34
C ALA A 275 -0.99 2.15 2.41
N TYR A 276 -2.04 1.56 2.96
CA TYR A 276 -3.24 1.19 2.21
C TYR A 276 -4.50 1.23 3.07
N ALA A 277 -5.63 1.53 2.43
CA ALA A 277 -6.94 1.30 3.02
C ALA A 277 -7.52 -0.03 2.52
N ILE A 278 -8.33 -0.67 3.34
CA ILE A 278 -9.01 -1.92 3.00
C ILE A 278 -10.43 -1.94 3.60
N THR A 279 -11.37 -2.54 2.89
CA THR A 279 -12.71 -2.83 3.42
C THR A 279 -12.74 -4.19 4.11
N ARG A 280 -13.78 -4.43 4.91
CA ARG A 280 -13.98 -5.73 5.55
C ARG A 280 -14.08 -6.84 4.50
N GLN A 281 -14.71 -6.59 3.37
CA GLN A 281 -14.80 -7.56 2.26
C GLN A 281 -13.42 -7.83 1.64
N GLY A 282 -12.65 -6.77 1.37
CA GLY A 282 -11.26 -6.90 0.93
C GLY A 282 -10.42 -7.75 1.90
N ALA A 283 -10.56 -7.52 3.21
CA ALA A 283 -9.86 -8.30 4.23
C ALA A 283 -10.24 -9.79 4.20
N HIS A 284 -11.51 -10.14 3.98
CA HIS A 284 -11.92 -11.54 3.80
C HIS A 284 -11.28 -12.17 2.56
N LYS A 285 -11.26 -11.46 1.43
CA LYS A 285 -10.64 -11.92 0.18
C LYS A 285 -9.14 -12.19 0.36
N LEU A 286 -8.42 -11.24 0.96
CA LEU A 286 -6.98 -11.38 1.23
C LEU A 286 -6.67 -12.48 2.24
N LEU A 287 -7.46 -12.59 3.32
CA LEU A 287 -7.26 -13.62 4.32
C LEU A 287 -7.53 -15.02 3.75
N LEU A 288 -8.59 -15.19 2.95
CA LEU A 288 -8.85 -16.44 2.23
C LEU A 288 -7.70 -16.77 1.27
N ARG A 289 -7.22 -15.77 0.50
CA ARG A 289 -6.07 -15.97 -0.39
C ARG A 289 -4.82 -16.39 0.37
N SER A 290 -4.58 -15.86 1.57
CA SER A 290 -3.46 -16.27 2.42
C SER A 290 -3.53 -17.71 2.90
N MET A 291 -4.74 -18.30 3.00
CA MET A 291 -4.93 -19.69 3.40
C MET A 291 -4.65 -20.68 2.25
N VAL A 292 -4.65 -20.20 1.01
CA VAL A 292 -4.38 -21.03 -0.17
C VAL A 292 -2.88 -21.15 -0.44
N ASP A 293 -2.14 -20.04 -0.40
CA ASP A 293 -0.71 -20.01 -0.69
C ASP A 293 -0.04 -18.72 -0.17
N MET A 294 0.98 -18.83 0.68
CA MET A 294 1.78 -17.70 1.19
C MET A 294 3.16 -17.61 0.52
N GLY A 295 3.34 -18.19 -0.67
CA GLY A 295 4.63 -18.31 -1.35
C GLY A 295 5.17 -17.04 -2.02
N ASN A 296 4.51 -15.89 -1.93
CA ASN A 296 4.98 -14.63 -2.49
C ASN A 296 4.82 -13.49 -1.49
N PRO A 297 5.64 -12.41 -1.59
CA PRO A 297 5.45 -11.16 -0.86
C PRO A 297 4.00 -10.67 -0.90
N VAL A 298 3.56 -10.06 0.21
CA VAL A 298 2.16 -9.67 0.42
C VAL A 298 1.64 -8.73 -0.67
N ASP A 299 2.46 -7.77 -1.09
CA ASP A 299 2.16 -6.81 -2.15
C ASP A 299 1.99 -7.51 -3.51
N LEU A 300 2.81 -8.50 -3.83
CA LEU A 300 2.66 -9.29 -5.07
C LEU A 300 1.40 -10.17 -5.06
N VAL A 301 0.99 -10.68 -3.90
CA VAL A 301 -0.29 -11.40 -3.77
C VAL A 301 -1.48 -10.47 -3.98
N ILE A 302 -1.46 -9.28 -3.37
CA ILE A 302 -2.48 -8.24 -3.57
C ILE A 302 -2.55 -7.86 -5.05
N ARG A 303 -1.39 -7.57 -5.65
CA ARG A 303 -1.27 -7.23 -7.07
C ARG A 303 -1.84 -8.32 -7.98
N GLY A 304 -1.57 -9.59 -7.69
CA GLY A 304 -2.11 -10.71 -8.45
C GLY A 304 -3.63 -10.79 -8.39
N LEU A 305 -4.23 -10.55 -7.22
CA LEU A 305 -5.68 -10.52 -7.07
C LEU A 305 -6.31 -9.35 -7.84
N VAL A 306 -5.69 -8.17 -7.77
CA VAL A 306 -6.09 -7.01 -8.58
C VAL A 306 -6.04 -7.33 -10.07
N ALA A 307 -4.93 -7.87 -10.56
CA ALA A 307 -4.76 -8.22 -11.97
C ALA A 307 -5.81 -9.22 -12.46
N SER A 308 -6.27 -10.11 -11.58
CA SER A 308 -7.33 -11.10 -11.88
C SER A 308 -8.76 -10.55 -11.78
N GLY A 309 -8.95 -9.34 -11.26
CA GLY A 309 -10.27 -8.76 -10.96
C GLY A 309 -10.92 -9.30 -9.68
N ALA A 310 -10.20 -10.14 -8.91
CA ALA A 310 -10.70 -10.70 -7.65
C ALA A 310 -10.64 -9.70 -6.48
N LEU A 311 -9.86 -8.61 -6.63
CA LEU A 311 -9.78 -7.50 -5.69
C LEU A 311 -9.99 -6.20 -6.46
N GLU A 312 -10.95 -5.39 -6.03
CA GLU A 312 -11.24 -4.09 -6.62
C GLU A 312 -10.38 -3.01 -5.95
N ASP A 313 -9.46 -2.41 -6.71
CA ASP A 313 -8.53 -1.42 -6.17
C ASP A 313 -8.58 -0.05 -6.84
N TYR A 314 -8.15 0.93 -6.04
CA TYR A 314 -7.85 2.29 -6.47
C TYR A 314 -6.46 2.69 -5.97
N SER A 315 -5.86 3.67 -6.62
CA SER A 315 -4.63 4.30 -6.14
C SER A 315 -4.60 5.80 -6.42
N VAL A 316 -3.62 6.47 -5.83
CA VAL A 316 -3.45 7.92 -5.95
C VAL A 316 -2.01 8.27 -6.31
N PHE A 317 -1.87 9.23 -7.20
CA PHE A 317 -0.59 9.80 -7.58
C PHE A 317 -0.63 11.33 -7.56
N PRO A 318 0.36 12.02 -7.01
CA PRO A 318 1.46 11.52 -6.17
C PRO A 318 0.93 10.82 -4.91
N ILE A 319 1.68 9.84 -4.41
CA ILE A 319 1.28 9.05 -3.23
C ILE A 319 1.13 9.94 -1.99
N LEU A 320 0.22 9.57 -1.09
CA LEU A 320 -0.10 10.34 0.11
C LEU A 320 0.80 9.98 1.30
N PHE A 321 1.28 8.74 1.33
CA PHE A 321 2.21 8.24 2.32
C PHE A 321 3.43 7.68 1.59
N ASN A 322 4.62 8.18 1.91
CA ASN A 322 5.89 7.68 1.40
C ASN A 322 6.60 6.92 2.51
N GLN A 323 7.57 6.09 2.17
CA GLN A 323 8.45 5.48 3.16
C GLN A 323 9.47 6.53 3.63
N GLY A 324 9.68 6.65 4.92
CA GLY A 324 10.72 7.41 5.57
C GLY A 324 11.92 6.51 5.85
N SER A 325 13.12 7.06 5.77
CA SER A 325 14.31 6.39 6.29
C SER A 325 15.29 7.42 6.80
N TYR A 326 16.24 6.98 7.60
CA TYR A 326 17.42 7.78 7.87
C TYR A 326 18.18 8.11 6.57
N ARG A 327 18.91 9.23 6.58
CA ARG A 327 19.80 9.59 5.47
C ARG A 327 20.90 8.53 5.32
N LYS A 328 21.26 8.22 4.07
CA LYS A 328 22.22 7.14 3.75
C LYS A 328 23.63 7.40 4.28
N ASP A 329 23.99 8.66 4.47
CA ASP A 329 25.29 9.09 4.98
C ASP A 329 25.45 8.87 6.49
N LEU A 330 24.40 8.44 7.19
CA LEU A 330 24.44 8.08 8.62
C LEU A 330 24.90 6.63 8.89
N GLY A 331 25.31 5.89 7.85
CA GLY A 331 25.84 4.52 7.99
C GLY A 331 24.83 3.41 7.67
N PRO A 332 25.26 2.13 7.66
CA PRO A 332 24.45 0.97 7.26
C PRO A 332 23.20 0.72 8.15
N GLN A 333 23.19 1.22 9.38
CA GLN A 333 22.06 1.24 10.31
C GLN A 333 20.93 2.19 9.89
N SER A 334 21.14 3.04 8.87
CA SER A 334 20.15 4.00 8.36
C SER A 334 19.03 3.38 7.48
N LYS A 335 18.95 2.04 7.39
CA LYS A 335 17.93 1.37 6.55
C LYS A 335 16.55 1.46 7.21
N GLY A 336 15.54 1.86 6.43
CA GLY A 336 14.16 2.00 6.90
C GLY A 336 13.46 0.68 7.20
N SER A 337 13.76 -0.38 6.43
CA SER A 337 13.09 -1.69 6.53
C SER A 337 14.05 -2.84 6.88
N GLU A 338 13.54 -3.81 7.66
CA GLU A 338 14.27 -5.01 8.09
C GLU A 338 14.25 -6.15 7.05
N THR A 339 13.67 -5.93 5.87
CA THR A 339 13.55 -6.96 4.82
C THR A 339 14.82 -7.11 3.96
N GLY A 340 15.85 -6.31 4.20
CA GLY A 340 17.10 -6.31 3.44
C GLY A 340 18.10 -7.38 3.88
N ASP A 341 18.85 -7.92 2.92
CA ASP A 341 19.97 -8.85 3.16
C ASP A 341 21.08 -8.19 4.02
N PRO A 342 21.43 -8.74 5.19
CA PRO A 342 22.47 -8.21 6.08
C PRO A 342 23.88 -8.27 5.48
N ASN A 343 24.13 -9.09 4.45
CA ASN A 343 25.47 -9.32 3.91
C ASN A 343 25.92 -8.31 2.83
N LYS A 344 25.06 -7.39 2.40
CA LYS A 344 25.42 -6.33 1.43
C LYS A 344 25.95 -5.04 2.06
N ASN A 345 26.31 -5.06 3.34
CA ASN A 345 26.67 -3.86 4.10
C ASN A 345 28.11 -3.42 3.84
N LYS A 346 28.30 -2.44 2.94
CA LYS A 346 29.56 -1.69 2.83
C LYS A 346 29.64 -0.74 4.03
N GLN A 347 30.63 -0.93 4.91
CA GLN A 347 30.90 -0.02 6.03
C GLN A 347 31.25 1.37 5.48
N LEU A 348 30.45 2.37 5.83
CA LEU A 348 30.92 3.76 5.85
C LEU A 348 31.72 3.90 7.15
N SER A 349 32.95 4.43 7.08
CA SER A 349 33.72 4.75 8.28
C SER A 349 33.03 5.88 9.04
N GLU A 350 32.78 5.69 10.34
CA GLU A 350 32.16 6.68 11.24
C GLU A 350 32.82 8.07 11.17
N ALA A 351 34.12 8.12 10.82
CA ALA A 351 34.91 9.34 10.67
C ALA A 351 34.39 10.37 9.65
N ASN A 352 33.46 10.00 8.76
CA ASN A 352 32.91 10.88 7.72
C ASN A 352 31.47 11.36 7.99
N ILE A 353 30.88 11.02 9.13
CA ILE A 353 29.51 11.44 9.47
C ILE A 353 29.56 12.86 10.06
N PRO A 354 28.82 13.85 9.52
CA PRO A 354 28.86 15.24 9.98
C PRO A 354 28.03 15.43 11.27
N TRP A 355 28.42 14.79 12.37
CA TRP A 355 27.67 14.80 13.64
C TRP A 355 27.42 16.21 14.18
N ASP A 356 28.37 17.13 14.03
CA ASP A 356 28.21 18.53 14.45
C ASP A 356 27.08 19.25 13.71
N ASP A 357 26.92 18.98 12.40
CA ASP A 357 25.83 19.53 11.59
C ASP A 357 24.50 18.86 11.97
N ILE A 358 24.51 17.55 12.16
CA ILE A 358 23.32 16.78 12.55
C ILE A 358 22.79 17.21 13.92
N HIS A 359 23.65 17.40 14.92
CA HIS A 359 23.21 17.87 16.23
C HIS A 359 22.63 19.29 16.19
N LYS A 360 23.06 20.13 15.23
CA LYS A 360 22.53 21.49 15.04
C LYS A 360 21.21 21.50 14.26
N THR A 361 21.14 20.72 13.19
CA THR A 361 20.03 20.75 12.23
C THR A 361 18.97 19.69 12.47
N MET A 362 19.28 18.65 13.26
CA MET A 362 18.45 17.45 13.46
C MET A 362 17.98 16.80 12.16
N ASN A 363 18.61 17.13 11.02
CA ASN A 363 18.21 16.67 9.71
C ASN A 363 18.79 15.28 9.46
N ILE A 364 18.06 14.27 9.92
CA ILE A 364 18.46 12.86 9.87
C ILE A 364 17.62 12.02 8.91
N TRP A 365 16.56 12.60 8.34
CA TRP A 365 15.55 11.88 7.56
C TRP A 365 15.66 12.10 6.06
N ARG A 366 15.11 11.17 5.29
CA ARG A 366 14.83 11.30 3.87
C ARG A 366 13.60 10.48 3.50
N TYR A 367 13.00 10.78 2.36
CA TYR A 367 11.99 9.93 1.76
C TYR A 367 12.63 8.82 0.92
N GLY A 368 12.11 7.61 1.09
CA GLY A 368 12.60 6.36 0.51
C GLY A 368 12.40 6.30 -1.00
N ILE A 369 11.34 6.92 -1.51
CA ILE A 369 11.04 6.94 -2.95
C ILE A 369 10.95 8.39 -3.46
N PRO A 370 12.10 8.97 -3.86
CA PRO A 370 12.14 10.31 -4.44
C PRO A 370 11.24 10.39 -5.68
N GLY A 371 10.48 11.48 -5.80
CA GLY A 371 9.65 11.75 -6.98
C GLY A 371 8.22 11.19 -6.94
N LEU A 372 7.93 10.17 -6.12
CA LEU A 372 6.57 9.61 -6.04
C LEU A 372 5.60 10.41 -5.18
N SER A 373 6.07 11.07 -4.12
CA SER A 373 5.22 11.90 -3.26
C SER A 373 5.44 13.39 -3.44
N ARG A 374 6.70 13.83 -3.61
CA ARG A 374 7.12 15.25 -3.77
C ARG A 374 6.48 16.21 -2.76
N PHE A 375 6.15 15.74 -1.55
CA PHE A 375 5.34 16.47 -0.56
C PHE A 375 5.64 17.97 -0.50
N LYS A 376 4.58 18.78 -0.54
CA LYS A 376 4.68 20.24 -0.48
C LYS A 376 5.25 20.70 0.87
N LYS A 377 4.85 20.01 1.95
CA LYS A 377 5.33 20.15 3.32
C LYS A 377 5.49 18.76 3.95
N GLY A 378 6.52 18.02 3.52
CA GLY A 378 6.78 16.69 4.05
C GLY A 378 7.18 16.71 5.53
N MET A 379 6.46 15.98 6.37
CA MET A 379 6.59 16.00 7.83
C MET A 379 8.02 15.76 8.33
N LEU A 380 8.68 14.69 7.88
CA LEU A 380 10.01 14.31 8.40
C LEU A 380 11.08 15.39 8.21
N LEU A 381 10.98 16.17 7.13
CA LEU A 381 11.95 17.22 6.81
C LEU A 381 11.63 18.56 7.48
N ASN A 382 10.42 18.73 8.02
CA ASN A 382 9.99 19.96 8.70
C ASN A 382 9.80 19.75 10.21
N LEU A 383 10.05 18.53 10.71
CA LEU A 383 9.71 18.13 12.07
C LEU A 383 10.38 19.01 13.14
N GLN A 384 11.67 19.32 12.95
CA GLN A 384 12.41 20.21 13.84
C GLN A 384 11.73 21.58 13.92
N ASP A 385 11.37 22.17 12.78
CA ASP A 385 10.74 23.48 12.74
C ASP A 385 9.43 23.46 13.55
N TYR A 386 8.56 22.47 13.30
CA TYR A 386 7.29 22.36 14.02
C TYR A 386 7.44 22.17 15.54
N ILE A 387 8.48 21.47 15.98
CA ILE A 387 8.70 21.20 17.41
C ILE A 387 9.35 22.41 18.12
N PHE A 388 10.34 23.05 17.49
CA PHE A 388 11.20 24.02 18.17
C PHE A 388 10.83 25.48 17.92
N THR A 389 10.04 25.81 16.89
CA THR A 389 9.75 27.22 16.56
C THR A 389 8.60 27.85 17.35
N LYS A 390 7.93 27.14 18.27
CA LYS A 390 6.75 27.61 19.03
C LYS A 390 5.60 28.18 18.19
N THR A 391 5.67 28.16 16.86
CA THR A 391 4.46 28.27 16.05
C THR A 391 3.68 27.00 16.31
N GLU A 392 2.57 27.12 17.04
CA GLU A 392 1.58 26.06 17.08
C GLU A 392 1.37 25.59 15.64
N PRO A 393 1.41 24.26 15.37
CA PRO A 393 0.78 23.78 14.16
C PRO A 393 -0.62 24.40 14.17
N MET A 394 -1.14 24.87 13.03
CA MET A 394 -2.54 25.29 12.92
C MET A 394 -3.46 24.08 13.14
N LEU A 395 -3.44 23.54 14.35
CA LEU A 395 -4.48 22.77 14.99
C LEU A 395 -5.47 23.86 15.38
N ASP A 396 -6.43 24.10 14.49
CA ASP A 396 -7.59 24.88 14.86
C ASP A 396 -8.17 24.19 16.10
N THR A 397 -8.12 24.89 17.24
CA THR A 397 -8.52 24.38 18.55
C THR A 397 -10.04 24.37 18.70
N ASP A 398 -10.78 24.26 17.60
CA ASP A 398 -12.22 24.05 17.62
C ASP A 398 -12.56 22.56 17.63
N LEU A 399 -12.05 21.86 18.64
CA LEU A 399 -12.66 20.64 19.16
C LEU A 399 -13.56 21.01 20.34
N GLY A 400 -14.43 22.00 20.13
CA GLY A 400 -15.54 22.35 21.00
C GLY A 400 -16.67 21.33 20.92
N GLY A 401 -16.39 20.07 21.28
CA GLY A 401 -17.41 19.11 21.66
C GLY A 401 -17.62 19.20 23.17
N LYS A 402 -18.54 20.06 23.61
CA LYS A 402 -19.08 20.01 24.97
C LYS A 402 -19.99 18.79 25.09
N GLU A 403 -19.68 17.99 26.13
CA GLU A 403 -20.44 16.91 26.80
C GLU A 403 -20.80 15.64 26.02
#